data_AF-A0A3M1BPQ3-F1
#
_entry.id   AF-A0A3M1BPQ3-F1
#
_cell.length_a   1.000
_cell.length_b   1.000
_cell.length_c   1.000
_cell.angle_alpha   90.00
_cell.angle_beta   90.00
_cell.angle_gamma   90.00
#
_symmetry.space_group_name_H-M   'P 1'
#
loop_
_entity.id
_entity.type
_entity.pdbx_description
1 polymer ?
#
loop_
_entity_poly.entity_id
_entity_poly.type
_entity_poly.pdbx_seq_one_letter_code
_entity_poly.pdbx_strand_id
1 'polypeptide(L)'
;SCPYELNPSKFDHRNSMANCTLCMECAQACDAVRLEARRLGSSLYREIRTPKEWEVWVYILLVGVITFTMRFHHGLSRSGIGESMPWVITGKYLQNLFGLPKWVDVSGLLAMLLGVFTALLLSLGSFWLISRLYGVEYKKVFLVLGYAFAPLMIVGGLSHVLEFFFVEYYHNIVNGFSQAFALGLSVEPLAERGEKWLMAFRIFPFIAGFWSLHIMWKKLRFLGLGRAGMAHLIASALPIFYLLLSALQIWVMLNFPPVHHRH
;
A
#
# COMPACT_ATOMS: atom_id res chain seq x y z
N SER A 1 -18.99 31.55 2.58
CA SER A 1 -17.90 31.97 3.48
C SER A 1 -17.18 30.72 3.98
N CYS A 2 -16.25 30.18 3.18
CA CYS A 2 -15.28 29.18 3.63
C CYS A 2 -13.93 29.90 3.61
N PRO A 3 -13.28 30.13 4.76
CA PRO A 3 -12.03 30.92 4.84
C PRO A 3 -10.88 30.29 4.04
N TYR A 4 -10.99 29.00 3.73
CA TYR A 4 -10.02 28.23 2.94
C TYR A 4 -10.31 28.25 1.43
N GLU A 5 -11.24 29.09 0.94
CA GLU A 5 -11.68 29.16 -0.46
C GLU A 5 -12.06 27.80 -1.07
N LEU A 6 -12.46 26.85 -0.22
CA LEU A 6 -12.86 25.52 -0.67
C LEU A 6 -14.19 25.64 -1.38
N ASN A 7 -14.24 25.07 -2.58
CA ASN A 7 -15.46 24.98 -3.34
C ASN A 7 -15.83 23.50 -3.51
N PRO A 8 -16.63 22.92 -2.58
CA PRO A 8 -17.03 21.52 -2.62
C PRO A 8 -17.69 21.11 -3.94
N SER A 9 -18.40 22.04 -4.62
CA SER A 9 -19.02 21.78 -5.92
C SER A 9 -18.01 21.42 -7.02
N LYS A 10 -16.74 21.83 -6.86
CA LYS A 10 -15.67 21.53 -7.82
C LYS A 10 -15.05 20.14 -7.61
N PHE A 11 -15.23 19.48 -6.47
CA PHE A 11 -14.66 18.15 -6.22
C PHE A 11 -15.26 17.10 -7.15
N ASP A 12 -16.58 17.09 -7.28
CA ASP A 12 -17.29 16.17 -8.17
C ASP A 12 -16.99 16.44 -9.64
N HIS A 13 -16.97 17.72 -10.02
CA HIS A 13 -16.63 18.13 -11.37
C HIS A 13 -15.19 17.72 -11.75
N ARG A 14 -14.24 17.80 -10.82
CA ARG A 14 -12.83 17.45 -11.07
C ARG A 14 -12.53 15.96 -10.86
N ASN A 15 -13.43 15.23 -10.20
CA ASN A 15 -13.23 13.85 -9.77
C ASN A 15 -11.91 13.71 -8.97
N SER A 16 -11.62 14.69 -8.11
CA SER A 16 -10.38 14.79 -7.34
C SER A 16 -10.64 15.52 -6.02
N MET A 17 -9.99 15.04 -4.96
CA MET A 17 -10.00 15.66 -3.64
C MET A 17 -8.74 16.50 -3.37
N ALA A 18 -8.01 16.93 -4.41
CA ALA A 18 -6.74 17.63 -4.27
C ALA A 18 -6.78 18.90 -3.38
N ASN A 19 -7.95 19.55 -3.28
CA ASN A 19 -8.13 20.71 -2.41
C ASN A 19 -8.97 20.38 -1.15
N CYS A 20 -9.22 19.11 -0.84
CA CYS A 20 -9.97 18.77 0.37
C CYS A 20 -9.02 18.76 1.57
N THR A 21 -9.22 19.70 2.48
CA THR A 21 -8.45 19.80 3.73
C THR A 21 -9.15 19.10 4.91
N LEU A 22 -10.27 18.39 4.67
CA LEU A 22 -11.14 17.84 5.73
C LEU A 22 -11.59 18.91 6.75
N CYS A 23 -11.53 20.20 6.40
CA CYS A 23 -11.96 21.29 7.27
C CYS A 23 -13.49 21.25 7.44
N MET A 24 -13.91 20.72 8.59
CA MET A 24 -15.32 20.67 9.01
C MET A 24 -15.92 22.05 9.30
N GLU A 25 -15.10 23.10 9.39
CA GLU A 25 -15.55 24.49 9.53
C GLU A 25 -16.49 24.91 8.38
N CYS A 26 -16.28 24.39 7.17
CA CYS A 26 -17.14 24.69 6.03
C CYS A 26 -18.41 23.80 5.97
N ALA A 27 -18.49 22.75 6.81
CA ALA A 27 -19.69 21.92 6.94
C ALA A 27 -20.78 22.63 7.77
N GLN A 28 -20.40 23.50 8.72
CA GLN A 28 -21.34 24.29 9.50
C GLN A 28 -21.80 25.57 8.77
N ALA A 29 -21.04 26.04 7.78
CA ALA A 29 -21.34 27.25 7.02
C ALA A 29 -22.21 27.02 5.76
N CYS A 30 -22.53 25.77 5.44
CA CYS A 30 -23.37 25.41 4.29
C CYS A 30 -24.67 24.74 4.77
N ASP A 31 -25.82 25.39 4.55
CA ASP A 31 -27.16 24.80 4.75
C ASP A 31 -27.45 23.58 3.84
N ALA A 32 -26.53 23.27 2.93
CA ALA A 32 -26.67 22.20 1.93
C ALA A 32 -25.53 21.18 2.00
N VAL A 33 -25.13 20.74 3.20
CA VAL A 33 -24.30 19.53 3.32
C VAL A 33 -25.14 18.33 2.90
N ARG A 34 -24.94 17.89 1.65
CA ARG A 34 -25.58 16.69 1.11
C ARG A 34 -24.68 15.49 1.38
N LEU A 35 -25.15 14.58 2.24
CA LEU A 35 -24.53 13.26 2.39
C LEU A 35 -24.99 12.37 1.23
N GLU A 36 -24.06 12.01 0.35
CA GLU A 36 -24.32 11.07 -0.74
C GLU A 36 -23.54 9.77 -0.51
N ALA A 37 -24.27 8.66 -0.40
CA ALA A 37 -23.67 7.34 -0.43
C ALA A 37 -23.11 7.07 -1.84
N ARG A 38 -21.80 6.87 -1.95
CA ARG A 38 -21.13 6.54 -3.21
C ARG A 38 -20.49 5.17 -3.15
N ARG A 39 -20.39 4.53 -4.32
CA ARG A 39 -19.66 3.26 -4.44
C ARG A 39 -18.19 3.51 -4.12
N LEU A 40 -17.60 2.59 -3.34
CA LEU A 40 -16.18 2.60 -3.00
C LEU A 40 -15.31 2.68 -4.25
N GLY A 41 -14.35 3.60 -4.23
CA GLY A 41 -13.42 3.85 -5.36
C GLY A 41 -14.08 4.28 -6.66
N SER A 42 -15.35 4.74 -6.66
CA SER A 42 -16.06 5.19 -7.87
C SER A 42 -15.31 6.27 -8.65
N SER A 43 -14.53 7.12 -7.96
CA SER A 43 -13.67 8.13 -8.58
C SER A 43 -12.54 7.53 -9.43
N LEU A 44 -12.01 6.37 -9.04
CA LEU A 44 -10.91 5.71 -9.75
C LEU A 44 -11.34 5.14 -11.10
N TYR A 45 -12.64 4.90 -11.32
CA TYR A 45 -13.18 4.38 -12.58
C TYR A 45 -13.47 5.45 -13.62
N ARG A 46 -13.44 6.73 -13.22
CA ARG A 46 -13.69 7.86 -14.09
C ARG A 46 -12.39 8.54 -14.46
N GLU A 47 -12.43 9.37 -15.50
CA GLU A 47 -11.32 10.25 -15.83
C GLU A 47 -11.11 11.26 -14.70
N ILE A 48 -9.86 11.48 -14.31
CA ILE A 48 -9.47 12.47 -13.31
C ILE A 48 -9.04 13.70 -14.09
N ARG A 49 -9.77 14.82 -13.95
CA ARG A 49 -9.58 15.98 -14.84
C ARG A 49 -8.31 16.77 -14.54
N THR A 50 -7.84 16.74 -13.30
CA THR A 50 -6.63 17.43 -12.86
C THR A 50 -5.74 16.48 -12.07
N PRO A 51 -5.21 15.43 -12.72
CA PRO A 51 -4.39 14.44 -12.02
C PRO A 51 -3.05 15.07 -11.63
N LYS A 52 -2.53 14.69 -10.46
CA LYS A 52 -1.29 15.23 -9.92
C LYS A 52 -0.24 14.13 -9.86
N GLU A 53 0.95 14.43 -10.36
CA GLU A 53 2.05 13.45 -10.41
C GLU A 53 2.46 12.97 -9.01
N TRP A 54 2.45 13.86 -8.02
CA TRP A 54 2.82 13.52 -6.66
C TRP A 54 1.89 12.46 -6.04
N GLU A 55 0.60 12.43 -6.41
CA GLU A 55 -0.35 11.41 -5.91
C GLU A 55 0.06 10.02 -6.39
N VAL A 56 0.44 9.91 -7.67
CA VAL A 56 0.93 8.65 -8.25
C VAL A 56 2.26 8.23 -7.63
N TRP A 57 3.18 9.17 -7.44
CA TRP A 57 4.44 8.91 -6.74
C TRP A 57 4.22 8.39 -5.33
N VAL A 58 3.31 9.02 -4.57
CA VAL A 58 2.94 8.59 -3.22
C VAL A 58 2.38 7.16 -3.24
N TYR A 59 1.52 6.81 -4.20
CA TYR A 59 1.02 5.44 -4.32
C TYR A 59 2.15 4.44 -4.58
N ILE A 60 3.05 4.72 -5.53
CA ILE A 60 4.16 3.80 -5.87
C ILE A 60 5.11 3.64 -4.68
N LEU A 61 5.50 4.75 -4.04
CA LEU A 61 6.44 4.73 -2.92
C LEU A 61 5.84 4.03 -1.71
N LEU A 62 4.57 4.27 -1.38
CA LEU A 62 3.93 3.61 -0.23
C LEU A 62 3.61 2.14 -0.51
N VAL A 63 3.33 1.74 -1.75
CA VAL A 63 3.30 0.32 -2.13
C VAL A 63 4.66 -0.32 -1.85
N GLY A 64 5.76 0.32 -2.24
CA GLY A 64 7.12 -0.16 -1.97
C GLY A 64 7.43 -0.24 -0.48
N VAL A 65 7.37 0.90 0.22
CA VAL A 65 7.77 1.05 1.63
C VAL A 65 6.88 0.27 2.58
N ILE A 66 5.56 0.25 2.37
CA ILE A 66 4.64 -0.45 3.27
C ILE A 66 4.43 -1.85 2.74
N THR A 67 3.80 -2.00 1.58
CA THR A 67 3.26 -3.32 1.25
C THR A 67 4.30 -4.35 0.83
N PHE A 68 5.33 -3.96 0.06
CA PHE A 68 6.40 -4.88 -0.33
C PHE A 68 7.39 -5.11 0.80
N THR A 69 7.85 -4.05 1.48
CA THR A 69 8.74 -4.19 2.64
C THR A 69 8.17 -5.14 3.69
N MET A 70 6.89 -5.01 4.05
CA MET A 70 6.28 -5.86 5.08
C MET A 70 6.25 -7.33 4.64
N ARG A 71 6.04 -7.62 3.35
CA ARG A 71 6.08 -8.98 2.80
C ARG A 71 7.50 -9.55 2.79
N PHE A 72 8.50 -8.76 2.43
CA PHE A 72 9.88 -9.19 2.47
C PHE A 72 10.38 -9.36 3.90
N HIS A 73 10.26 -8.32 4.74
CA HIS A 73 10.84 -8.28 6.07
C HIS A 73 10.03 -9.04 7.12
N HIS A 74 8.71 -8.82 7.24
CA HIS A 74 7.91 -9.52 8.26
C HIS A 74 7.28 -10.82 7.74
N GLY A 75 7.03 -10.92 6.44
CA GLY A 75 6.53 -12.14 5.81
C GLY A 75 7.62 -13.18 5.62
N LEU A 76 8.47 -12.97 4.62
CA LEU A 76 9.46 -13.96 4.18
C LEU A 76 10.65 -14.09 5.14
N SER A 77 11.22 -13.00 5.68
CA SER A 77 12.38 -13.11 6.59
C SER A 77 12.06 -13.83 7.91
N ARG A 78 10.78 -13.91 8.31
CA ARG A 78 10.36 -14.60 9.55
C ARG A 78 9.88 -16.04 9.29
N SER A 79 9.94 -16.51 8.05
CA SER A 79 9.61 -17.89 7.69
C SER A 79 10.80 -18.83 7.91
N GLY A 80 10.57 -20.14 7.78
CA GLY A 80 11.64 -21.15 7.87
C GLY A 80 12.74 -21.02 6.79
N ILE A 81 12.51 -20.23 5.74
CA ILE A 81 13.51 -19.91 4.71
C ILE A 81 14.10 -18.50 4.88
N GLY A 82 13.76 -17.80 5.96
CA GLY A 82 14.13 -16.40 6.18
C GLY A 82 15.63 -16.14 6.12
N GLU A 83 16.44 -17.06 6.66
CA GLU A 83 17.91 -16.92 6.67
C GLU A 83 18.54 -16.99 5.27
N SER A 84 17.86 -17.63 4.32
CA SER A 84 18.31 -17.73 2.92
C SER A 84 17.90 -16.52 2.06
N MET A 85 17.13 -15.58 2.60
CA MET A 85 16.65 -14.44 1.82
C MET A 85 17.82 -13.51 1.46
N PRO A 86 17.93 -13.04 0.20
CA PRO A 86 19.07 -12.24 -0.24
C PRO A 86 19.33 -10.98 0.61
N TRP A 87 18.26 -10.28 1.01
CA TRP A 87 18.36 -9.10 1.87
C TRP A 87 18.72 -9.45 3.33
N VAL A 88 18.40 -10.66 3.81
CA VAL A 88 18.81 -11.14 5.13
C VAL A 88 20.29 -11.50 5.12
N ILE A 89 20.75 -12.29 4.14
CA ILE A 89 22.16 -12.65 3.97
C ILE A 89 23.02 -11.40 3.86
N THR A 90 22.65 -10.50 2.95
CA THR A 90 23.39 -9.24 2.72
C THR A 90 23.32 -8.34 3.95
N GLY A 91 22.18 -8.28 4.63
CA GLY A 91 22.01 -7.46 5.84
C GLY A 91 22.89 -7.93 6.99
N LYS A 92 22.92 -9.24 7.26
CA LYS A 92 23.82 -9.84 8.27
C LYS A 92 25.29 -9.60 7.92
N TYR A 93 25.66 -9.73 6.64
CA TYR A 93 27.01 -9.45 6.16
C TYR A 93 27.42 -7.99 6.43
N LEU A 94 26.58 -7.02 6.04
CA LEU A 94 26.86 -5.60 6.27
C LEU A 94 26.86 -5.23 7.76
N GLN A 95 25.95 -5.79 8.54
CA GLN A 95 25.90 -5.57 9.98
C GLN A 95 27.19 -6.01 10.67
N ASN A 96 27.73 -7.18 10.29
CA ASN A 96 29.00 -7.68 10.79
C ASN A 96 30.19 -6.86 10.28
N LEU A 97 30.19 -6.46 9.00
CA LEU A 97 31.25 -5.67 8.38
C LEU A 97 31.45 -4.32 9.08
N PHE A 98 30.36 -3.64 9.43
CA PHE A 98 30.38 -2.33 10.08
C PHE A 98 30.30 -2.39 11.61
N GLY A 99 30.26 -3.57 12.21
CA GLY A 99 30.14 -3.75 13.66
C GLY A 99 28.89 -3.08 14.25
N LEU A 100 27.79 -3.04 13.49
CA LEU A 100 26.58 -2.32 13.90
C LEU A 100 25.87 -3.03 15.07
N PRO A 101 25.32 -2.28 16.05
CA PRO A 101 24.57 -2.87 17.14
C PRO A 101 23.39 -3.72 16.66
N LYS A 102 23.00 -4.73 17.46
CA LYS A 102 21.86 -5.63 17.15
C LYS A 102 20.51 -4.92 17.00
N TRP A 103 20.34 -3.73 17.59
CA TRP A 103 19.10 -2.95 17.45
C TRP A 103 18.99 -2.24 16.09
N VAL A 104 20.06 -2.19 15.30
CA VAL A 104 20.03 -1.68 13.93
C VAL A 104 19.64 -2.80 12.98
N ASP A 105 18.42 -2.75 12.46
CA ASP A 105 17.91 -3.75 11.52
C ASP A 105 18.32 -3.46 10.07
N VAL A 106 19.55 -3.84 9.73
CA VAL A 106 20.10 -3.69 8.38
C VAL A 106 19.34 -4.54 7.37
N SER A 107 18.91 -5.74 7.77
CA SER A 107 18.11 -6.63 6.89
C SER A 107 16.75 -6.03 6.55
N GLY A 108 16.09 -5.36 7.51
CA GLY A 108 14.86 -4.60 7.28
C GLY A 108 15.07 -3.41 6.35
N LEU A 109 16.16 -2.65 6.54
CA LEU A 109 16.51 -1.56 5.64
C LEU A 109 16.70 -2.05 4.19
N LEU A 110 17.45 -3.14 3.99
CA LEU A 110 17.65 -3.71 2.66
C LEU A 110 16.35 -4.26 2.05
N ALA A 111 15.50 -4.90 2.86
CA ALA A 111 14.18 -5.34 2.42
C ALA A 111 13.31 -4.16 1.96
N MET A 112 13.38 -3.01 2.67
CA MET A 112 12.66 -1.80 2.29
C MET A 112 13.18 -1.21 0.98
N LEU A 113 14.50 -1.10 0.83
CA LEU A 113 15.12 -0.63 -0.41
C LEU A 113 14.75 -1.53 -1.59
N LEU A 114 14.75 -2.85 -1.39
CA LEU A 114 14.30 -3.81 -2.40
C LEU A 114 12.82 -3.64 -2.73
N GLY A 115 11.97 -3.41 -1.72
CA GLY A 115 10.55 -3.12 -1.89
C GLY A 115 10.30 -1.88 -2.74
N VAL A 116 10.96 -0.76 -2.42
CA VAL A 116 10.88 0.48 -3.18
C VAL A 116 11.42 0.29 -4.60
N PHE A 117 12.59 -0.32 -4.73
CA PHE A 117 13.20 -0.61 -6.04
C PHE A 117 12.26 -1.45 -6.92
N THR A 118 11.68 -2.51 -6.37
CA THR A 118 10.76 -3.39 -7.09
C THR A 118 9.50 -2.63 -7.52
N ALA A 119 8.94 -1.80 -6.63
CA ALA A 119 7.77 -0.99 -6.95
C ALA A 119 8.05 0.00 -8.09
N LEU A 120 9.19 0.69 -8.03
CA LEU A 120 9.64 1.62 -9.07
C LEU A 120 9.91 0.91 -10.39
N LEU A 121 10.65 -0.19 -10.37
CA LEU A 121 11.01 -0.95 -11.56
C LEU A 121 9.77 -1.46 -12.29
N LEU A 122 8.84 -2.09 -11.57
CA LEU A 122 7.62 -2.66 -12.17
C LEU A 122 6.65 -1.59 -12.65
N SER A 123 6.49 -0.48 -11.91
CA SER A 123 5.61 0.61 -12.32
C SER A 123 6.18 1.43 -13.48
N LEU A 124 7.36 2.02 -13.31
CA LEU A 124 7.97 2.90 -14.31
C LEU A 124 8.39 2.11 -15.54
N GLY A 125 8.92 0.89 -15.36
CA GLY A 125 9.29 0.00 -16.47
C GLY A 125 8.08 -0.41 -17.31
N SER A 126 6.96 -0.78 -16.68
CA SER A 126 5.74 -1.12 -17.44
C SER A 126 5.14 0.09 -18.15
N PHE A 127 5.09 1.26 -17.50
CA PHE A 127 4.55 2.48 -18.12
C PHE A 127 5.43 2.99 -19.26
N TRP A 128 6.75 2.88 -19.12
CA TRP A 128 7.69 3.17 -20.19
C TRP A 128 7.48 2.21 -21.37
N LEU A 129 7.31 0.91 -21.10
CA LEU A 129 7.07 -0.08 -22.15
C LEU A 129 5.74 0.19 -22.87
N ILE A 130 4.66 0.52 -22.15
CA ILE A 130 3.39 0.93 -22.76
C ILE A 130 3.56 2.18 -23.63
N SER A 131 4.26 3.19 -23.12
CA SER A 131 4.51 4.44 -23.87
C SER A 131 5.26 4.16 -25.18
N ARG A 132 6.28 3.30 -25.13
CA ARG A 132 7.09 2.93 -26.30
C ARG A 132 6.35 2.05 -27.30
N LEU A 133 5.64 1.01 -26.83
CA LEU A 133 4.96 0.06 -27.72
C LEU A 133 3.73 0.65 -28.40
N TYR A 134 3.01 1.56 -27.73
CA TYR A 134 1.74 2.08 -28.21
C TYR A 134 1.77 3.56 -28.61
N GLY A 135 2.95 4.20 -28.60
CA GLY A 135 3.12 5.60 -29.03
C GLY A 135 2.36 6.62 -28.18
N VAL A 136 2.03 6.27 -26.93
CA VAL A 136 1.33 7.17 -26.00
C VAL A 136 2.35 7.94 -25.17
N GLU A 137 2.14 9.24 -24.96
CA GLU A 137 3.01 10.06 -24.10
C GLU A 137 3.14 9.44 -22.70
N TYR A 138 4.38 9.26 -22.23
CA TYR A 138 4.67 8.63 -20.93
C TYR A 138 3.94 9.32 -19.77
N LYS A 139 3.92 10.65 -19.73
CA LYS A 139 3.24 11.41 -18.69
C LYS A 139 1.75 11.11 -18.63
N LYS A 140 1.10 10.95 -19.79
CA LYS A 140 -0.30 10.53 -19.88
C LYS A 140 -0.50 9.10 -19.36
N VAL A 141 0.38 8.16 -19.73
CA VAL A 141 0.35 6.78 -19.22
C VAL A 141 0.48 6.77 -17.69
N PHE A 142 1.50 7.46 -17.17
CA PHE A 142 1.80 7.57 -15.74
C PHE A 142 0.60 8.12 -14.94
N LEU A 143 0.03 9.24 -15.39
CA LEU A 143 -1.09 9.89 -14.70
C LEU A 143 -2.41 9.14 -14.85
N VAL A 144 -2.65 8.46 -15.97
CA VAL A 144 -3.90 7.72 -16.15
C VAL A 144 -3.86 6.42 -15.35
N LEU A 145 -2.80 5.61 -15.54
CA LEU A 145 -2.69 4.25 -14.99
C LEU A 145 -2.23 4.24 -13.54
N GLY A 146 -1.41 5.20 -13.11
CA GLY A 146 -0.85 5.24 -11.75
C GLY A 146 -1.88 5.24 -10.62
N TYR A 147 -3.05 5.86 -10.83
CA TYR A 147 -4.15 5.84 -9.86
C TYR A 147 -4.75 4.44 -9.63
N ALA A 148 -4.51 3.48 -10.54
CA ALA A 148 -4.93 2.11 -10.32
C ALA A 148 -4.16 1.45 -9.16
N PHE A 149 -3.05 2.04 -8.67
CA PHE A 149 -2.29 1.52 -7.53
C PHE A 149 -2.87 1.95 -6.16
N ALA A 150 -3.85 2.86 -6.13
CA ALA A 150 -4.46 3.31 -4.87
C ALA A 150 -5.03 2.15 -4.01
N PRO A 151 -5.74 1.14 -4.56
CA PRO A 151 -6.17 -0.01 -3.76
C PRO A 151 -5.01 -0.82 -3.16
N LEU A 152 -3.89 -0.97 -3.88
CA LEU A 152 -2.71 -1.68 -3.37
C LEU A 152 -2.17 -0.99 -2.11
N MET A 153 -2.07 0.34 -2.16
CA MET A 153 -1.59 1.17 -1.05
C MET A 153 -2.57 1.17 0.13
N ILE A 154 -3.85 1.49 -0.12
CA ILE A 154 -4.85 1.68 0.94
C ILE A 154 -5.30 0.32 1.49
N VAL A 155 -5.92 -0.51 0.64
CA VAL A 155 -6.54 -1.78 1.07
C VAL A 155 -5.47 -2.82 1.35
N GLY A 156 -4.42 -2.87 0.54
CA GLY A 156 -3.33 -3.82 0.76
C GLY A 156 -2.59 -3.59 2.08
N GLY A 157 -2.46 -2.33 2.51
CA GLY A 157 -1.89 -1.95 3.79
C GLY A 157 -2.74 -2.37 5.00
N LEU A 158 -4.07 -2.44 4.86
CA LEU A 158 -4.98 -2.80 5.96
C LEU A 158 -4.70 -4.18 6.56
N SER A 159 -4.22 -5.13 5.74
CA SER A 159 -3.88 -6.48 6.22
C SER A 159 -2.92 -6.46 7.41
N HIS A 160 -1.86 -5.66 7.30
CA HIS A 160 -0.86 -5.52 8.35
C HIS A 160 -1.32 -4.55 9.43
N VAL A 161 -1.88 -3.40 9.07
CA VAL A 161 -2.30 -2.38 10.05
C VAL A 161 -3.31 -2.96 11.03
N LEU A 162 -4.29 -3.73 10.55
CA LEU A 162 -5.28 -4.37 11.42
C LEU A 162 -4.64 -5.45 12.29
N GLU A 163 -3.83 -6.35 11.73
CA GLU A 163 -3.14 -7.38 12.52
C GLU A 163 -2.29 -6.76 13.65
N PHE A 164 -1.45 -5.76 13.32
CA PHE A 164 -0.65 -5.06 14.32
C PHE A 164 -1.48 -4.23 15.29
N PHE A 165 -2.64 -3.69 14.88
CA PHE A 165 -3.50 -2.96 15.79
C PHE A 165 -3.97 -3.85 16.96
N PHE A 166 -4.42 -5.07 16.65
CA PHE A 166 -4.91 -6.00 17.66
C PHE A 166 -3.78 -6.59 18.52
N VAL A 167 -2.60 -6.85 17.93
CA VAL A 167 -1.49 -7.53 18.63
C VAL A 167 -0.56 -6.53 19.35
N GLU A 168 -0.32 -5.34 18.81
CA GLU A 168 0.71 -4.42 19.29
C GLU A 168 0.22 -2.97 19.51
N TYR A 169 -0.43 -2.33 18.55
CA TYR A 169 -0.65 -0.88 18.62
C TYR A 169 -1.71 -0.47 19.63
N TYR A 170 -2.81 -1.21 19.78
CA TYR A 170 -3.88 -0.84 20.70
C TYR A 170 -3.35 -0.62 22.12
N HIS A 171 -2.67 -1.62 22.67
CA HIS A 171 -2.22 -1.55 24.05
C HIS A 171 -1.06 -0.55 24.21
N ASN A 172 -0.17 -0.45 23.22
CA ASN A 172 0.91 0.53 23.24
C ASN A 172 0.40 1.98 23.22
N ILE A 173 -0.65 2.28 22.42
CA ILE A 173 -1.25 3.61 22.37
C ILE A 173 -1.91 3.95 23.70
N VAL A 174 -2.74 3.05 24.24
CA VAL A 174 -3.47 3.29 25.48
C VAL A 174 -2.53 3.37 26.67
N ASN A 175 -1.55 2.46 26.78
CA ASN A 175 -0.59 2.45 27.88
C ASN A 175 0.38 3.63 27.79
N GLY A 176 0.83 3.99 26.58
CA GLY A 176 1.66 5.19 26.36
C GLY A 176 0.93 6.47 26.72
N PHE A 177 -0.35 6.59 26.35
CA PHE A 177 -1.19 7.73 26.77
C PHE A 177 -1.39 7.74 28.29
N SER A 178 -1.74 6.60 28.88
CA SER A 178 -1.89 6.45 30.32
C SER A 178 -0.62 6.85 31.09
N GLN A 179 0.55 6.46 30.58
CA GLN A 179 1.85 6.83 31.15
C GLN A 179 2.14 8.33 30.99
N ALA A 180 1.86 8.91 29.83
CA ALA A 180 2.09 10.34 29.57
C ALA A 180 1.21 11.25 30.45
N PHE A 181 0.00 10.80 30.78
CA PHE A 181 -0.97 11.57 31.57
C PHE A 181 -1.16 11.04 33.00
N ALA A 182 -0.32 10.10 33.44
CA ALA A 182 -0.36 9.49 34.78
C ALA A 182 -1.75 8.95 35.19
N LEU A 183 -2.48 8.33 34.26
CA LEU A 183 -3.86 7.87 34.48
C LEU A 183 -3.96 6.55 35.24
N GLY A 184 -2.86 5.81 35.42
CA GLY A 184 -2.82 4.54 36.15
C GLY A 184 -3.57 3.38 35.46
N LEU A 185 -3.97 3.56 34.20
CA LEU A 185 -4.61 2.54 33.38
C LEU A 185 -3.56 1.70 32.66
N SER A 186 -3.73 0.38 32.65
CA SER A 186 -2.95 -0.54 31.82
C SER A 186 -3.91 -1.49 31.14
N VAL A 187 -3.73 -1.67 29.83
CA VAL A 187 -4.49 -2.63 29.03
C VAL A 187 -3.54 -3.62 28.37
N GLU A 188 -4.04 -4.83 28.15
CA GLU A 188 -3.34 -5.90 27.44
C GLU A 188 -3.62 -5.85 25.93
N PRO A 189 -2.82 -6.56 25.10
CA PRO A 189 -3.15 -6.77 23.69
C PRO A 189 -4.57 -7.34 23.50
N LEU A 190 -5.23 -6.96 22.40
CA LEU A 190 -6.57 -7.47 22.09
C LEU A 190 -6.56 -8.87 21.47
N ALA A 191 -5.40 -9.32 20.99
CA ALA A 191 -5.21 -10.65 20.43
C ALA A 191 -3.75 -11.09 20.61
N GLU A 192 -3.56 -12.40 20.71
CA GLU A 192 -2.25 -13.02 20.65
C GLU A 192 -1.82 -13.29 19.21
N ARG A 193 -0.50 -13.32 19.00
CA ARG A 193 0.06 -13.61 17.68
C ARG A 193 -0.26 -15.04 17.27
N GLY A 194 -0.82 -15.20 16.08
CA GLY A 194 -1.14 -16.52 15.52
C GLY A 194 -2.57 -17.00 15.79
N GLU A 195 -3.39 -16.18 16.45
CA GLU A 195 -4.83 -16.47 16.55
C GLU A 195 -5.47 -16.63 15.17
N LYS A 196 -6.32 -17.65 15.03
CA LYS A 196 -6.84 -18.08 13.72
C LYS A 196 -7.70 -17.02 13.04
N TRP A 197 -8.43 -16.20 13.79
CA TRP A 197 -9.31 -15.20 13.20
C TRP A 197 -8.54 -14.04 12.57
N LEU A 198 -7.33 -13.73 13.03
CA LEU A 198 -6.43 -12.75 12.41
C LEU A 198 -6.05 -13.12 10.98
N MET A 199 -6.14 -14.41 10.62
CA MET A 199 -5.94 -14.86 9.24
C MET A 199 -6.95 -14.25 8.26
N ALA A 200 -8.11 -13.78 8.72
CA ALA A 200 -9.09 -13.09 7.87
C ALA A 200 -8.47 -11.86 7.18
N PHE A 201 -7.53 -11.17 7.83
CA PHE A 201 -6.87 -9.98 7.26
C PHE A 201 -5.94 -10.30 6.09
N ARG A 202 -5.57 -11.58 5.90
CA ARG A 202 -4.77 -12.04 4.77
C ARG A 202 -5.54 -12.00 3.44
N ILE A 203 -6.85 -11.73 3.45
CA ILE A 203 -7.64 -11.56 2.23
C ILE A 203 -7.45 -10.17 1.58
N PHE A 204 -7.16 -9.14 2.38
CA PHE A 204 -7.07 -7.76 1.89
C PHE A 204 -6.05 -7.55 0.77
N PRO A 205 -4.85 -8.17 0.78
CA PRO A 205 -3.94 -8.16 -0.34
C PRO A 205 -4.57 -8.61 -1.65
N PHE A 206 -5.35 -9.68 -1.63
CA PHE A 206 -5.98 -10.21 -2.83
C PHE A 206 -7.08 -9.28 -3.32
N ILE A 207 -7.90 -8.75 -2.41
CA ILE A 207 -8.91 -7.73 -2.74
C ILE A 207 -8.22 -6.53 -3.40
N ALA A 208 -7.15 -6.01 -2.80
CA ALA A 208 -6.40 -4.88 -3.31
C ALA A 208 -5.81 -5.16 -4.70
N GLY A 209 -5.17 -6.31 -4.89
CA GLY A 209 -4.55 -6.72 -6.14
C GLY A 209 -5.56 -6.89 -7.27
N PHE A 210 -6.61 -7.69 -7.05
CA PHE A 210 -7.66 -7.89 -8.06
C PHE A 210 -8.43 -6.61 -8.38
N TRP A 211 -8.68 -5.76 -7.38
CA TRP A 211 -9.31 -4.48 -7.60
C TRP A 211 -8.41 -3.54 -8.42
N SER A 212 -7.12 -3.50 -8.13
CA SER A 212 -6.14 -2.74 -8.92
C SER A 212 -6.08 -3.21 -10.37
N LEU A 213 -6.05 -4.53 -10.61
CA LEU A 213 -6.16 -5.11 -11.96
C LEU A 213 -7.43 -4.67 -12.68
N HIS A 214 -8.57 -4.74 -12.00
CA HIS A 214 -9.84 -4.36 -12.60
C HIS A 214 -9.90 -2.87 -12.98
N ILE A 215 -9.39 -1.98 -12.10
CA ILE A 215 -9.29 -0.55 -12.39
C ILE A 215 -8.34 -0.31 -13.57
N MET A 216 -7.19 -1.00 -13.60
CA MET A 216 -6.20 -0.89 -14.68
C MET A 216 -6.82 -1.22 -16.05
N TRP A 217 -7.58 -2.32 -16.12
CA TRP A 217 -8.31 -2.72 -17.33
C TRP A 217 -9.26 -1.62 -17.84
N LYS A 218 -9.99 -0.96 -16.94
CA LYS A 218 -10.90 0.13 -17.30
C LYS A 218 -10.14 1.37 -17.76
N LYS A 219 -9.06 1.73 -17.06
CA LYS A 219 -8.29 2.95 -17.33
C LYS A 219 -7.52 2.92 -18.64
N LEU A 220 -7.14 1.75 -19.14
CA LEU A 220 -6.53 1.61 -20.48
C LEU A 220 -7.40 2.18 -21.60
N ARG A 221 -8.73 2.20 -21.42
CA ARG A 221 -9.65 2.81 -22.40
C ARG A 221 -9.44 4.31 -22.53
N PHE A 222 -9.02 5.00 -21.47
CA PHE A 222 -8.70 6.44 -21.51
C PHE A 222 -7.39 6.73 -22.26
N LEU A 223 -6.59 5.70 -22.56
CA LEU A 223 -5.42 5.79 -23.42
C LEU A 223 -5.72 5.41 -24.88
N GLY A 224 -6.97 5.09 -25.22
CA GLY A 224 -7.33 4.56 -26.54
C GLY A 224 -6.95 3.09 -26.74
N LEU A 225 -6.48 2.39 -25.70
CA LEU A 225 -5.98 1.01 -25.75
C LEU A 225 -7.07 -0.03 -25.39
N GLY A 226 -8.34 0.31 -25.61
CA GLY A 226 -9.48 -0.50 -25.19
C GLY A 226 -9.56 -1.80 -25.98
N ARG A 227 -8.95 -2.88 -25.45
CA ARG A 227 -8.95 -4.32 -25.85
C ARG A 227 -7.56 -4.92 -26.09
N ALA A 228 -6.48 -4.18 -25.85
CA ALA A 228 -5.13 -4.76 -25.90
C ALA A 228 -4.85 -5.58 -24.64
N GLY A 229 -5.16 -6.89 -24.66
CA GLY A 229 -4.86 -7.81 -23.54
C GLY A 229 -3.38 -7.76 -23.12
N MET A 230 -2.48 -7.60 -24.10
CA MET A 230 -1.05 -7.40 -23.86
C MET A 230 -0.75 -6.08 -23.15
N ALA A 231 -1.41 -4.97 -23.51
CA ALA A 231 -1.26 -3.71 -22.80
C ALA A 231 -1.73 -3.84 -21.34
N HIS A 232 -2.79 -4.59 -21.09
CA HIS A 232 -3.24 -4.86 -19.73
C HIS A 232 -2.24 -5.67 -18.92
N LEU A 233 -1.70 -6.74 -19.51
CA LEU A 233 -0.71 -7.58 -18.85
C LEU A 233 0.54 -6.77 -18.47
N ILE A 234 1.06 -5.98 -19.42
CA ILE A 234 2.24 -5.12 -19.20
C ILE A 234 1.94 -4.06 -18.13
N ALA A 235 0.87 -3.28 -18.30
CA ALA A 235 0.50 -2.21 -17.36
C ALA A 235 0.25 -2.74 -15.94
N SER A 236 -0.15 -4.00 -15.82
CA SER A 236 -0.47 -4.65 -14.56
C SER A 236 0.72 -5.34 -13.89
N ALA A 237 1.95 -5.17 -14.39
CA ALA A 237 3.14 -5.83 -13.84
C ALA A 237 3.26 -5.70 -12.31
N LEU A 238 3.06 -4.48 -11.77
CA LEU A 238 3.10 -4.24 -10.32
C LEU A 238 1.98 -4.99 -9.56
N PRO A 239 0.67 -4.83 -9.87
CA PRO A 239 -0.38 -5.59 -9.20
C PRO A 239 -0.27 -7.12 -9.36
N ILE A 240 0.20 -7.61 -10.52
CA ILE A 240 0.42 -9.04 -10.74
C ILE A 240 1.53 -9.53 -9.81
N PHE A 241 2.68 -8.86 -9.81
CA PHE A 241 3.77 -9.21 -8.91
C PHE A 241 3.35 -9.14 -7.44
N TYR A 242 2.56 -8.14 -7.06
CA TYR A 242 2.01 -8.01 -5.73
C TYR A 242 1.15 -9.22 -5.32
N LEU A 243 0.28 -9.70 -6.21
CA LEU A 243 -0.54 -10.88 -5.96
C LEU A 243 0.32 -12.14 -5.87
N LEU A 244 1.28 -12.31 -6.77
CA LEU A 244 2.22 -13.43 -6.76
C LEU A 244 3.04 -13.45 -5.47
N LEU A 245 3.57 -12.31 -5.03
CA LEU A 245 4.32 -12.20 -3.79
C LEU A 245 3.44 -12.50 -2.57
N SER A 246 2.17 -12.06 -2.58
CA SER A 246 1.21 -12.36 -1.50
C SER A 246 0.88 -13.85 -1.44
N ALA A 247 0.70 -14.50 -2.59
CA ALA A 247 0.48 -15.94 -2.70
C ALA A 247 1.73 -16.73 -2.27
N LEU A 248 2.92 -16.29 -2.71
CA LEU A 248 4.20 -16.87 -2.33
C LEU A 248 4.41 -16.81 -0.82
N GLN A 249 4.15 -15.66 -0.20
CA GLN A 249 4.25 -15.52 1.26
C GLN A 249 3.37 -16.54 1.99
N ILE A 250 2.10 -16.69 1.57
CA ILE A 250 1.20 -17.66 2.20
C ILE A 250 1.72 -19.08 1.99
N TRP A 251 2.12 -19.42 0.77
CA TRP A 251 2.69 -20.74 0.47
C TRP A 251 3.93 -21.03 1.32
N VAL A 252 4.85 -20.06 1.45
CA VAL A 252 6.03 -20.18 2.29
C VAL A 252 5.65 -20.35 3.75
N MET A 253 4.70 -19.58 4.28
CA MET A 253 4.26 -19.70 5.68
C MET A 253 3.61 -21.06 5.99
N LEU A 254 2.96 -21.70 5.00
CA LEU A 254 2.33 -23.01 5.17
C LEU A 254 3.34 -24.16 5.11
N ASN A 255 4.35 -24.07 4.23
CA ASN A 255 5.32 -25.15 4.00
C ASN A 255 6.59 -25.00 4.84
N PHE A 256 6.95 -23.77 5.20
CA PHE A 256 8.14 -23.40 5.97
C PHE A 256 7.74 -22.48 7.12
N PRO A 257 7.04 -23.01 8.14
CA PRO A 257 6.56 -22.20 9.25
C PRO A 257 7.74 -21.54 10.00
N PRO A 258 7.50 -20.42 10.70
CA PRO A 258 8.53 -19.75 11.49
C PRO A 258 9.18 -20.72 12.46
N VAL A 259 10.50 -20.90 12.36
CA VAL A 259 11.25 -21.64 13.38
C VAL A 259 11.16 -20.78 14.65
N HIS A 260 10.41 -21.23 15.63
CA HIS A 260 10.44 -20.62 16.95
C HIS A 260 11.85 -20.80 17.49
N HIS A 261 12.70 -19.79 17.36
CA HIS A 261 13.81 -19.64 18.27
C HIS A 261 13.18 -19.41 19.65
N ARG A 262 13.02 -20.51 20.40
CA ARG A 262 12.90 -20.46 21.85
C ARG A 262 14.16 -19.73 22.33
N HIS A 263 14.02 -18.43 22.59
CA HIS A 263 14.90 -17.74 23.51
C HIS A 263 14.39 -17.99 24.93
#